data_AF-A0A1Z5LAU3-F1
#
_entry.id   AF-A0A1Z5LAU3-F1
#
_cell.length_a   1.000
_cell.length_b   1.000
_cell.length_c   1.000
_cell.angle_alpha   90.00
_cell.angle_beta   90.00
_cell.angle_gamma   90.00
#
_symmetry.space_group_name_H-M   'P 1'
#
loop_
_entity.id
_entity.type
_entity.pdbx_description
1 polymer ?
#
loop_
_entity_poly.entity_id
_entity_poly.type
_entity_poly.pdbx_seq_one_letter_code
_entity_poly.pdbx_strand_id
1 'polypeptide(L)'
;MDALVYTNFHAFVHGKMAYEHRYRVLSNGQPVQELRYSILIVGVDGVSRLNAHRQFPGTIETLKQRGAIEMYGYTKVGDNTFPNLVPLLSGLKAQELAHGVWRENEPLDVIPFVWKEFAKNGWATLYAEDTPVLSTFNYLKRGFLAQPTDYYFRPFILEYERALGRRKPLNCYECVGSISETEATLKWLSAYVQHISLRPSFAVAWINSITHDNLNGGSRVDKLYKTFFEYLYREAYLENTIVLFMSDHGQRWGS
;
A
#
# COMPACT_ATOMS: atom_id res chain seq x y z
N MET A 1 22.16 28.12 25.43
CA MET A 1 22.29 26.66 25.24
C MET A 1 21.06 26.24 24.46
N ASP A 2 21.21 25.88 23.20
CA ASP A 2 20.10 25.32 22.44
C ASP A 2 19.84 23.90 22.95
N ALA A 3 18.63 23.63 23.43
CA ALA A 3 18.24 22.29 23.85
C ALA A 3 18.24 21.36 22.62
N LEU A 4 18.87 20.19 22.73
CA LEU A 4 18.75 19.14 21.72
C LEU A 4 17.33 18.58 21.78
N VAL A 5 16.46 19.04 20.88
CA VAL A 5 15.07 18.54 20.77
C VAL A 5 15.03 17.42 19.74
N TYR A 6 14.65 16.21 20.19
CA TYR A 6 14.33 15.08 19.31
C TYR A 6 12.82 15.04 19.05
N THR A 7 12.45 15.00 17.77
CA THR A 7 11.05 14.93 17.32
C THR A 7 10.82 13.61 16.60
N ASN A 8 9.71 12.94 16.92
CA ASN A 8 9.27 11.73 16.25
C ASN A 8 7.74 11.73 16.07
N PHE A 9 7.24 10.97 15.10
CA PHE A 9 5.81 10.82 14.83
C PHE A 9 5.44 9.33 14.90
N HIS A 10 4.22 9.05 15.33
CA HIS A 10 3.70 7.69 15.43
C HIS A 10 2.31 7.61 14.78
N ALA A 11 2.15 6.67 13.86
CA ALA A 11 0.86 6.31 13.30
C ALA A 11 0.31 5.11 14.08
N PHE A 12 -0.83 5.30 14.75
CA PHE A 12 -1.49 4.22 15.49
C PHE A 12 -2.65 3.64 14.68
N VAL A 13 -2.82 2.33 14.77
CA VAL A 13 -4.04 1.65 14.33
C VAL A 13 -4.92 1.43 15.55
N HIS A 14 -6.16 1.89 15.47
CA HIS A 14 -7.16 1.74 16.51
C HIS A 14 -8.53 1.55 15.86
N GLY A 15 -9.48 0.99 16.62
CA GLY A 15 -10.84 0.78 16.13
C GLY A 15 -11.46 2.08 15.60
N LYS A 16 -12.09 1.98 14.42
CA LYS A 16 -12.80 3.09 13.78
C LYS A 16 -14.30 2.90 13.98
N MET A 17 -14.96 3.85 14.66
CA MET A 17 -16.38 3.73 15.00
C MET A 17 -17.28 3.42 13.78
N ALA A 18 -17.01 4.06 12.64
CA ALA A 18 -17.76 3.82 11.41
C ALA A 18 -17.61 2.37 10.90
N TYR A 19 -16.40 1.82 10.97
CA TYR A 19 -16.13 0.43 10.62
C TYR A 19 -16.77 -0.54 11.62
N GLU A 20 -16.57 -0.34 12.93
CA GLU A 20 -17.13 -1.20 13.97
C GLU A 20 -18.67 -1.26 13.89
N HIS A 21 -19.30 -0.11 13.65
CA HIS A 21 -20.74 -0.03 13.43
C HIS A 21 -21.16 -0.82 12.18
N ARG A 22 -20.48 -0.59 11.04
CA ARG A 22 -20.77 -1.27 9.76
C ARG A 22 -20.62 -2.78 9.90
N TYR A 23 -19.54 -3.25 10.52
CA TYR A 23 -19.27 -4.66 10.73
C TYR A 23 -20.34 -5.32 11.60
N ARG A 24 -20.71 -4.70 12.73
CA ARG A 24 -21.74 -5.22 13.65
C ARG A 24 -23.11 -5.34 12.98
N VAL A 25 -23.50 -4.35 12.17
CA VAL A 25 -24.78 -4.37 11.45
C VAL A 25 -24.80 -5.50 10.42
N LEU A 26 -23.74 -5.64 9.62
CA LEU A 26 -23.67 -6.68 8.59
C LEU A 26 -23.54 -8.09 9.15
N SER A 27 -22.92 -8.24 10.33
CA SER A 27 -22.78 -9.53 10.97
C SER A 27 -24.02 -9.94 11.79
N ASN A 28 -25.05 -9.09 11.89
CA ASN A 28 -26.20 -9.27 12.80
C ASN A 28 -25.76 -9.58 14.25
N GLY A 29 -24.60 -9.08 14.67
CA GLY A 29 -24.00 -9.41 15.96
C GLY A 29 -23.54 -10.87 16.12
N GLN A 30 -23.57 -11.68 15.06
CA GLN A 30 -23.09 -13.05 15.03
C GLN A 30 -21.76 -13.17 14.26
N PRO A 31 -20.93 -14.17 14.53
CA PRO A 31 -19.79 -14.50 13.67
C PRO A 31 -20.28 -14.85 12.27
N VAL A 32 -19.65 -14.29 11.23
CA VAL A 32 -19.98 -14.64 9.85
C VAL A 32 -19.60 -16.11 9.61
N GLN A 33 -20.59 -16.95 9.28
CA GLN A 33 -20.41 -18.40 9.08
C GLN A 33 -19.69 -18.76 7.77
N GLU A 34 -19.67 -17.84 6.80
CA GLU A 34 -19.04 -18.06 5.50
C GLU A 34 -17.55 -17.69 5.55
N LEU A 35 -16.69 -18.55 4.99
CA LEU A 35 -15.26 -18.31 4.93
C LEU A 35 -14.98 -17.07 4.07
N ARG A 36 -14.40 -16.04 4.69
CA ARG A 36 -14.08 -14.76 4.05
C ARG A 36 -12.59 -14.52 4.10
N TYR A 37 -11.93 -14.54 2.94
CA TYR A 37 -10.52 -14.24 2.85
C TYR A 37 -10.26 -12.73 2.96
N SER A 38 -9.23 -12.38 3.72
CA SER A 38 -8.60 -11.07 3.63
C SER A 38 -7.78 -10.98 2.34
N ILE A 39 -7.60 -9.77 1.82
CA ILE A 39 -6.73 -9.47 0.69
C ILE A 39 -5.67 -8.48 1.15
N LEU A 40 -4.40 -8.82 0.95
CA LEU A 40 -3.26 -7.95 1.25
C LEU A 40 -2.43 -7.75 -0.01
N ILE A 41 -2.47 -6.54 -0.56
CA ILE A 41 -1.64 -6.13 -1.70
C ILE A 41 -0.49 -5.27 -1.18
N VAL A 42 0.73 -5.74 -1.37
CA VAL A 42 1.97 -5.01 -1.11
C VAL A 42 2.63 -4.73 -2.45
N GLY A 43 2.53 -3.49 -2.90
CA GLY A 43 3.09 -3.00 -4.13
C GLY A 43 4.43 -2.31 -3.94
N VAL A 44 5.33 -2.51 -4.88
CA VAL A 44 6.61 -1.78 -4.98
C VAL A 44 6.65 -1.10 -6.33
N ASP A 45 6.83 0.22 -6.34
CA ASP A 45 6.84 1.01 -7.57
C ASP A 45 8.10 0.75 -8.42
N GLY A 46 7.91 0.65 -9.75
CA GLY A 46 9.01 0.69 -10.71
C GLY A 46 9.89 -0.56 -10.81
N VAL A 47 9.52 -1.67 -10.16
CA VAL A 47 10.31 -2.91 -10.14
C VAL A 47 9.83 -3.90 -11.21
N SER A 48 10.68 -4.21 -12.20
CA SER A 48 10.38 -5.29 -13.15
C SER A 48 10.59 -6.67 -12.50
N ARG A 49 9.97 -7.72 -13.05
CA ARG A 49 10.15 -9.10 -12.59
C ARG A 49 11.62 -9.48 -12.39
N LEU A 50 12.46 -9.26 -13.41
CA LEU A 50 13.89 -9.60 -13.34
C LEU A 50 14.65 -8.72 -12.34
N ASN A 51 14.24 -7.47 -12.17
CA ASN A 51 14.80 -6.60 -11.13
C ASN A 51 14.39 -7.09 -9.74
N ALA A 52 13.15 -7.54 -9.53
CA ALA A 52 12.67 -8.10 -8.27
C ALA A 52 13.54 -9.28 -7.82
N HIS A 53 13.85 -10.24 -8.72
CA HIS A 53 14.75 -11.36 -8.40
C HIS A 53 16.15 -10.93 -7.97
N ARG A 54 16.65 -9.77 -8.43
CA ARG A 54 17.95 -9.24 -8.04
C ARG A 54 17.92 -8.40 -6.76
N GLN A 55 16.86 -7.60 -6.60
CA GLN A 55 16.79 -6.57 -5.56
C GLN A 55 16.01 -7.03 -4.33
N PHE A 56 15.14 -8.02 -4.45
CA PHE A 56 14.33 -8.57 -3.35
C PHE A 56 14.50 -10.09 -3.16
N PRO A 57 15.74 -10.64 -3.19
CA PRO A 57 15.94 -12.08 -3.15
C PRO A 57 15.42 -12.70 -1.84
N GLY A 58 15.62 -12.04 -0.70
CA GLY A 58 15.15 -12.52 0.60
C GLY A 58 13.63 -12.54 0.70
N THR A 59 12.98 -11.47 0.24
CA THR A 59 11.52 -11.36 0.21
C THR A 59 10.88 -12.41 -0.69
N ILE A 60 11.41 -12.58 -1.92
CA ILE A 60 10.90 -13.57 -2.87
C ILE A 60 11.05 -14.98 -2.32
N GLU A 61 12.20 -15.30 -1.72
CA GLU A 61 12.43 -16.61 -1.13
C GLU A 61 11.46 -16.88 0.03
N THR A 62 11.27 -15.91 0.94
CA THR A 62 10.28 -16.02 2.02
C THR A 62 8.88 -16.31 1.49
N LEU A 63 8.44 -15.64 0.43
CA LEU A 63 7.13 -15.87 -0.17
C LEU A 63 7.04 -17.26 -0.83
N LYS A 64 8.08 -17.68 -1.58
CA LYS A 64 8.14 -19.00 -2.23
C LYS A 64 8.09 -20.15 -1.23
N GLN A 65 8.80 -20.03 -0.11
CA GLN A 65 8.76 -21.01 0.98
C GLN A 65 7.36 -21.15 1.62
N ARG A 66 6.50 -20.15 1.43
CA ARG A 66 5.08 -20.15 1.86
C ARG A 66 4.11 -20.53 0.74
N GLY A 67 4.62 -21.06 -0.37
CA GLY A 67 3.81 -21.54 -1.49
C GLY A 67 3.36 -20.44 -2.46
N ALA A 68 3.97 -19.24 -2.42
CA ALA A 68 3.64 -18.19 -3.37
C ALA A 68 3.93 -18.64 -4.81
N ILE A 69 2.97 -18.37 -5.69
CA ILE A 69 3.07 -18.68 -7.12
C ILE A 69 3.49 -17.41 -7.86
N GLU A 70 4.57 -17.51 -8.62
CA GLU A 70 5.02 -16.42 -9.46
C GLU A 70 4.17 -16.33 -10.74
N MET A 71 3.54 -15.18 -10.98
CA MET A 71 2.65 -14.97 -12.12
C MET A 71 3.44 -14.63 -13.39
N TYR A 72 3.86 -15.65 -14.13
CA TYR A 72 4.46 -15.48 -15.46
C TYR A 72 3.44 -14.87 -16.44
N GLY A 73 3.86 -13.88 -17.21
CA GLY A 73 2.99 -13.20 -18.18
C GLY A 73 2.13 -12.07 -17.62
N TYR A 74 2.09 -11.87 -16.29
CA TYR A 74 1.54 -10.65 -15.72
C TYR A 74 2.33 -9.44 -16.23
N THR A 75 1.64 -8.46 -16.82
CA THR A 75 2.26 -7.31 -17.46
C THR A 75 1.47 -6.04 -17.20
N LYS A 76 2.17 -4.91 -17.29
CA LYS A 76 1.62 -3.56 -17.19
C LYS A 76 0.68 -3.27 -18.37
N VAL A 77 -0.36 -2.50 -18.11
CA VAL A 77 -1.33 -1.99 -19.10
C VAL A 77 -1.18 -0.49 -19.35
N GLY A 78 -0.30 0.17 -18.60
CA GLY A 78 0.01 1.60 -18.69
C GLY A 78 1.50 1.90 -18.58
N ASP A 79 1.86 3.17 -18.75
CA ASP A 79 3.26 3.58 -18.71
C ASP A 79 3.81 3.76 -17.29
N ASN A 80 3.05 4.42 -16.43
CA ASN A 80 3.39 4.74 -15.03
C ASN A 80 2.36 4.18 -14.04
N THR A 81 2.47 4.54 -12.77
CA THR A 81 1.70 3.96 -11.66
C THR A 81 0.19 4.12 -11.81
N PHE A 82 -0.33 5.34 -11.99
CA PHE A 82 -1.77 5.58 -12.10
C PHE A 82 -2.51 4.71 -13.14
N PRO A 83 -2.12 4.65 -14.43
CA PRO A 83 -2.80 3.83 -15.43
C PRO A 83 -2.58 2.31 -15.26
N ASN A 84 -1.73 1.86 -14.34
CA ASN A 84 -1.60 0.45 -13.97
C ASN A 84 -2.41 0.10 -12.71
N LEU A 85 -2.41 0.97 -11.70
CA LEU A 85 -3.16 0.76 -10.46
C LEU A 85 -4.66 0.98 -10.62
N VAL A 86 -5.07 1.94 -11.47
CA VAL A 86 -6.50 2.18 -11.72
C VAL A 86 -7.19 0.92 -12.27
N PRO A 87 -6.69 0.24 -13.32
CA PRO A 87 -7.29 -1.00 -13.80
C PRO A 87 -7.26 -2.11 -12.76
N LEU A 88 -6.16 -2.25 -12.00
CA LEU A 88 -6.05 -3.22 -10.92
C LEU A 88 -7.14 -3.03 -9.86
N LEU A 89 -7.40 -1.78 -9.49
CA LEU A 89 -8.23 -1.43 -8.34
C LEU A 89 -9.65 -1.03 -8.72
N SER A 90 -9.99 -0.84 -9.99
CA SER A 90 -11.35 -0.48 -10.42
C SER A 90 -11.91 -1.38 -11.51
N GLY A 91 -11.06 -2.20 -12.16
CA GLY A 91 -11.43 -2.96 -13.36
C GLY A 91 -11.58 -2.11 -14.62
N LEU A 92 -11.34 -0.79 -14.55
CA LEU A 92 -11.47 0.15 -15.67
C LEU A 92 -10.10 0.63 -16.14
N LYS A 93 -9.92 0.73 -17.46
CA LYS A 93 -8.75 1.37 -18.05
C LYS A 93 -8.74 2.87 -17.75
N ALA A 94 -7.56 3.47 -17.67
CA ALA A 94 -7.45 4.93 -17.51
C ALA A 94 -8.18 5.70 -18.64
N GLN A 95 -8.16 5.16 -19.86
CA GLN A 95 -8.92 5.71 -20.98
C GLN A 95 -10.44 5.58 -20.77
N GLU A 96 -10.91 4.47 -20.19
CA GLU A 96 -12.34 4.27 -19.90
C GLU A 96 -12.82 5.25 -18.82
N LEU A 97 -11.97 5.56 -17.83
CA LEU A 97 -12.30 6.59 -16.83
C LEU A 97 -12.54 7.96 -17.48
N ALA A 98 -11.67 8.36 -18.41
CA ALA A 98 -11.76 9.64 -19.10
C ALA A 98 -13.01 9.76 -20.00
N HIS A 99 -13.61 8.63 -20.40
CA HIS A 99 -14.84 8.57 -21.19
C HIS A 99 -16.10 8.53 -20.30
N GLY A 100 -16.24 9.49 -19.40
CA GLY A 100 -17.50 9.77 -18.71
C GLY A 100 -17.64 9.24 -17.28
N VAL A 101 -16.60 8.64 -16.70
CA VAL A 101 -16.60 8.24 -15.27
C VAL A 101 -15.94 9.30 -14.40
N TRP A 102 -14.80 9.85 -14.84
CA TRP A 102 -14.00 10.78 -14.06
C TRP A 102 -13.20 11.72 -14.97
N ARG A 103 -13.12 13.00 -14.59
CA ARG A 103 -12.26 13.99 -15.25
C ARG A 103 -11.10 14.38 -14.35
N GLU A 104 -9.97 14.73 -14.94
CA GLU A 104 -8.71 14.95 -14.20
C GLU A 104 -8.76 16.02 -13.10
N ASN A 105 -9.65 17.01 -13.24
CA ASN A 105 -9.90 18.09 -12.28
C ASN A 105 -10.94 17.76 -11.20
N GLU A 106 -11.55 16.57 -11.26
CA GLU A 106 -12.54 16.09 -10.29
C GLU A 106 -11.87 15.21 -9.21
N PRO A 107 -12.41 15.19 -7.98
CA PRO A 107 -11.98 14.22 -6.98
C PRO A 107 -12.17 12.77 -7.46
N LEU A 108 -11.27 11.88 -7.03
CA LEU A 108 -11.27 10.46 -7.42
C LEU A 108 -12.40 9.65 -6.77
N ASP A 109 -13.19 10.28 -5.89
CA ASP A 109 -14.31 9.70 -5.15
C ASP A 109 -15.38 9.06 -6.04
N VAL A 110 -15.49 9.45 -7.31
CA VAL A 110 -16.46 8.89 -8.27
C VAL A 110 -16.02 7.53 -8.84
N ILE A 111 -14.71 7.22 -8.82
CA ILE A 111 -14.18 5.99 -9.41
C ILE A 111 -14.62 4.77 -8.57
N PRO A 112 -15.12 3.69 -9.19
CA PRO A 112 -15.61 2.51 -8.48
C PRO A 112 -14.46 1.60 -8.02
N PHE A 113 -13.60 2.11 -7.13
CA PHE A 113 -12.52 1.32 -6.57
C PHE A 113 -13.06 0.11 -5.79
N VAL A 114 -12.41 -1.05 -5.96
CA VAL A 114 -12.80 -2.36 -5.42
C VAL A 114 -12.89 -2.37 -3.90
N TRP A 115 -12.06 -1.55 -3.22
CA TRP A 115 -12.15 -1.40 -1.76
C TRP A 115 -13.52 -0.89 -1.30
N LYS A 116 -14.25 -0.12 -2.13
CA LYS A 116 -15.61 0.33 -1.79
C LYS A 116 -16.56 -0.86 -1.66
N GLU A 117 -16.42 -1.84 -2.55
CA GLU A 117 -17.27 -3.02 -2.52
C GLU A 117 -16.87 -3.98 -1.40
N PHE A 118 -15.58 -4.10 -1.10
CA PHE A 118 -15.13 -4.76 0.13
C PHE A 118 -15.69 -4.09 1.39
N ALA A 119 -15.63 -2.76 1.50
CA ALA A 119 -16.17 -2.01 2.63
C ALA A 119 -17.67 -2.26 2.80
N LYS A 120 -18.45 -2.15 1.71
CA LYS A 120 -19.90 -2.39 1.70
C LYS A 120 -20.26 -3.81 2.15
N ASN A 121 -19.41 -4.79 1.86
CA ASN A 121 -19.60 -6.18 2.28
C ASN A 121 -19.01 -6.50 3.68
N GLY A 122 -18.48 -5.50 4.39
CA GLY A 122 -18.07 -5.60 5.78
C GLY A 122 -16.59 -5.86 6.03
N TRP A 123 -15.74 -5.79 5.00
CA TRP A 123 -14.30 -5.82 5.19
C TRP A 123 -13.84 -4.49 5.79
N ALA A 124 -12.85 -4.54 6.67
CA ALA A 124 -12.06 -3.34 6.97
C ALA A 124 -11.21 -3.02 5.75
N THR A 125 -11.05 -1.74 5.45
CA THR A 125 -10.29 -1.30 4.28
C THR A 125 -9.11 -0.43 4.66
N LEU A 126 -7.96 -0.68 4.05
CA LEU A 126 -6.76 0.14 4.22
C LEU A 126 -6.18 0.54 2.87
N TYR A 127 -5.75 1.79 2.78
CA TYR A 127 -4.90 2.27 1.71
C TYR A 127 -3.73 3.06 2.30
N ALA A 128 -2.52 2.61 2.02
CA ALA A 128 -1.28 3.25 2.41
C ALA A 128 -0.42 3.50 1.18
N GLU A 129 0.16 4.68 1.10
CA GLU A 129 1.18 5.00 0.11
C GLU A 129 2.16 5.99 0.71
N ASP A 130 3.45 5.78 0.47
CA ASP A 130 4.50 6.71 0.88
C ASP A 130 4.81 7.75 -0.22
N THR A 131 5.73 8.67 0.05
CA THR A 131 6.10 9.76 -0.85
C THR A 131 4.86 10.56 -1.29
N PRO A 132 4.17 11.25 -0.36
CA PRO A 132 2.84 11.83 -0.56
C PRO A 132 2.71 12.84 -1.70
N VAL A 133 3.81 13.43 -2.16
CA VAL A 133 3.84 14.35 -3.31
C VAL A 133 3.73 13.58 -4.64
N LEU A 134 4.33 12.40 -4.73
CA LEU A 134 4.32 11.55 -5.93
C LEU A 134 3.31 10.40 -5.86
N SER A 135 2.64 10.22 -4.71
CA SER A 135 1.68 9.14 -4.52
C SER A 135 0.66 9.07 -5.66
N THR A 136 0.38 7.86 -6.11
CA THR A 136 -0.39 7.48 -7.30
C THR A 136 -1.63 8.33 -7.52
N PHE A 137 -2.44 8.52 -6.48
CA PHE A 137 -3.74 9.16 -6.58
C PHE A 137 -3.69 10.68 -6.30
N ASN A 138 -2.53 11.26 -6.04
CA ASN A 138 -2.38 12.69 -5.78
C ASN A 138 -1.40 13.39 -6.72
N TYR A 139 -0.47 12.67 -7.36
CA TYR A 139 0.46 13.27 -8.31
C TYR A 139 -0.26 13.79 -9.56
N LEU A 140 -0.29 15.12 -9.73
CA LEU A 140 -1.05 15.80 -10.80
C LEU A 140 -2.54 15.46 -10.80
N LYS A 141 -3.09 15.11 -9.63
CA LYS A 141 -4.50 14.74 -9.46
C LYS A 141 -5.06 15.46 -8.25
N ARG A 142 -6.38 15.68 -8.26
CA ARG A 142 -7.05 16.32 -7.13
C ARG A 142 -7.06 15.44 -5.87
N GLY A 143 -6.81 14.14 -6.01
CA GLY A 143 -6.91 13.20 -4.91
C GLY A 143 -8.36 12.87 -4.54
N PHE A 144 -8.51 12.32 -3.35
CA PHE A 144 -9.81 12.04 -2.76
C PHE A 144 -10.27 13.24 -1.92
N LEU A 145 -11.53 13.60 -2.06
CA LEU A 145 -12.18 14.59 -1.20
C LEU A 145 -12.57 13.97 0.14
N ALA A 146 -13.19 12.80 0.13
CA ALA A 146 -13.46 12.00 1.31
C ALA A 146 -12.36 10.95 1.54
N GLN A 147 -12.20 10.50 2.78
CA GLN A 147 -11.27 9.41 3.08
C GLN A 147 -11.68 8.13 2.31
N PRO A 148 -10.80 7.53 1.47
CA PRO A 148 -11.21 6.49 0.53
C PRO A 148 -11.42 5.10 1.17
N THR A 149 -10.82 4.88 2.34
CA THR A 149 -10.80 3.61 3.08
C THR A 149 -10.95 3.87 4.58
N ASP A 150 -11.24 2.86 5.39
CA ASP A 150 -11.38 3.02 6.85
C ASP A 150 -10.07 3.47 7.51
N TYR A 151 -8.94 2.98 6.98
CA TYR A 151 -7.59 3.33 7.39
C TYR A 151 -6.85 3.94 6.20
N TYR A 152 -6.61 5.24 6.26
CA TYR A 152 -5.90 5.98 5.22
C TYR A 152 -4.60 6.59 5.75
N PHE A 153 -3.46 6.19 5.18
CA PHE A 153 -2.14 6.58 5.70
C PHE A 153 -1.78 8.04 5.42
N ARG A 154 -2.34 8.61 4.35
CA ARG A 154 -1.91 9.89 3.78
C ARG A 154 -1.79 11.04 4.79
N PRO A 155 -2.75 11.29 5.70
CA PRO A 155 -2.64 12.40 6.64
C PRO A 155 -1.39 12.31 7.52
N PHE A 156 -1.00 11.10 7.93
CA PHE A 156 0.21 10.88 8.70
C PHE A 156 1.47 11.13 7.86
N ILE A 157 1.57 10.50 6.69
CA ILE A 157 2.81 10.55 5.90
C ILE A 157 3.09 11.96 5.36
N LEU A 158 2.05 12.75 5.08
CA LEU A 158 2.16 14.18 4.74
C LEU A 158 2.91 14.97 5.81
N GLU A 159 2.48 14.85 7.07
CA GLU A 159 3.10 15.56 8.18
C GLU A 159 4.47 14.98 8.55
N TYR A 160 4.61 13.66 8.45
CA TYR A 160 5.84 12.97 8.78
C TYR A 160 6.98 13.33 7.80
N GLU A 161 6.71 13.30 6.49
CA GLU A 161 7.67 13.72 5.46
C GLU A 161 7.97 15.22 5.57
N ARG A 162 6.94 16.06 5.75
CA ARG A 162 7.11 17.53 5.90
C ARG A 162 8.01 17.90 7.07
N ALA A 163 7.84 17.23 8.21
CA ALA A 163 8.56 17.57 9.44
C ALA A 163 9.96 16.93 9.50
N LEU A 164 10.12 15.70 9.01
CA LEU A 164 11.33 14.90 9.25
C LEU A 164 12.01 14.36 7.99
N GLY A 165 11.51 14.68 6.79
CA GLY A 165 12.17 14.36 5.52
C GLY A 165 13.50 15.09 5.41
N ARG A 166 14.61 14.33 5.33
CA ARG A 166 15.96 14.92 5.35
C ARG A 166 16.69 14.82 4.02
N ARG A 167 16.77 13.61 3.45
CA ARG A 167 17.59 13.33 2.28
C ARG A 167 16.71 12.98 1.09
N LYS A 168 16.69 13.87 0.11
CA LYS A 168 15.92 13.75 -1.13
C LYS A 168 16.88 13.79 -2.32
N PRO A 169 17.65 12.71 -2.59
CA PRO A 169 18.68 12.72 -3.64
C PRO A 169 18.07 12.88 -5.04
N LEU A 170 16.82 12.43 -5.24
CA LEU A 170 16.05 12.57 -6.47
C LEU A 170 14.61 13.02 -6.14
N ASN A 171 13.57 12.28 -6.55
CA ASN A 171 12.18 12.69 -6.37
C ASN A 171 11.58 12.26 -5.03
N CYS A 172 12.21 11.31 -4.32
CA CYS A 172 11.72 10.74 -3.07
C CYS A 172 12.67 10.99 -1.90
N TYR A 173 12.13 11.10 -0.68
CA TYR A 173 12.94 11.08 0.53
C TYR A 173 13.36 9.65 0.87
N GLU A 174 14.66 9.40 1.07
CA GLU A 174 15.14 8.06 1.46
C GLU A 174 14.84 7.77 2.95
N CYS A 175 14.88 8.81 3.79
CA CYS A 175 14.63 8.72 5.23
C CYS A 175 13.72 9.85 5.72
N VAL A 176 12.83 9.48 6.64
CA VAL A 176 11.93 10.35 7.41
C VAL A 176 12.24 10.12 8.89
N GLY A 177 12.92 11.06 9.51
CA GLY A 177 13.45 10.89 10.87
C GLY A 177 14.58 9.86 10.90
N SER A 178 14.42 8.80 11.71
CA SER A 178 15.42 7.74 11.89
C SER A 178 15.17 6.48 11.06
N ILE A 179 14.07 6.42 10.30
CA ILE A 179 13.67 5.27 9.49
C ILE A 179 13.36 5.70 8.05
N SER A 180 13.27 4.75 7.12
CA SER A 180 12.78 5.01 5.76
C SER A 180 11.26 5.14 5.72
N GLU A 181 10.71 5.78 4.68
CA GLU A 181 9.25 5.78 4.48
C GLU A 181 8.73 4.37 4.23
N THR A 182 9.50 3.54 3.53
CA THR A 182 9.23 2.10 3.38
C THR A 182 9.02 1.42 4.75
N GLU A 183 9.92 1.65 5.71
CA GLU A 183 9.80 1.07 7.05
C GLU A 183 8.57 1.60 7.80
N ALA A 184 8.28 2.91 7.69
CA ALA A 184 7.11 3.52 8.32
C ALA A 184 5.81 2.90 7.80
N THR A 185 5.68 2.75 6.47
CA THR A 185 4.53 2.14 5.81
C THR A 185 4.36 0.68 6.19
N LEU A 186 5.43 -0.12 6.15
CA LEU A 186 5.38 -1.54 6.53
C LEU A 186 5.03 -1.73 8.01
N LYS A 187 5.55 -0.89 8.92
CA LYS A 187 5.18 -0.94 10.35
C LYS A 187 3.70 -0.64 10.57
N TRP A 188 3.17 0.37 9.88
CA TRP A 188 1.75 0.71 9.99
C TRP A 188 0.86 -0.39 9.41
N LEU A 189 1.27 -0.99 8.30
CA LEU A 189 0.60 -2.14 7.70
C LEU A 189 0.62 -3.37 8.62
N SER A 190 1.75 -3.67 9.28
CA SER A 190 1.82 -4.75 10.28
C SER A 190 0.86 -4.51 11.44
N ALA A 191 0.83 -3.29 11.99
CA ALA A 191 -0.10 -2.92 13.05
C ALA A 191 -1.57 -3.07 12.61
N TYR A 192 -1.87 -2.74 11.35
CA TYR A 192 -3.20 -2.94 10.78
C TYR A 192 -3.58 -4.41 10.71
N VAL A 193 -2.75 -5.24 10.06
CA VAL A 193 -3.02 -6.67 9.87
C VAL A 193 -3.16 -7.36 11.24
N GLN A 194 -2.34 -7.00 12.22
CA GLN A 194 -2.47 -7.47 13.60
C GLN A 194 -3.83 -7.09 14.21
N HIS A 195 -4.21 -5.80 14.13
CA HIS A 195 -5.43 -5.27 14.73
C HIS A 195 -6.70 -5.91 14.14
N ILE A 196 -6.69 -6.21 12.85
CA ILE A 196 -7.85 -6.74 12.12
C ILE A 196 -7.86 -8.27 11.97
N SER A 197 -6.85 -8.97 12.46
CA SER A 197 -6.60 -10.41 12.21
C SER A 197 -7.80 -11.35 12.39
N LEU A 198 -8.75 -11.01 13.26
CA LEU A 198 -9.97 -11.81 13.52
C LEU A 198 -11.16 -11.48 12.60
N ARG A 199 -10.99 -10.57 11.64
CA ARG A 199 -12.06 -10.08 10.76
C ARG A 199 -11.54 -9.93 9.34
N PRO A 200 -12.43 -10.03 8.33
CA PRO A 200 -12.02 -9.89 6.94
C PRO A 200 -11.53 -8.46 6.63
N SER A 201 -10.46 -8.35 5.85
CA SER A 201 -9.81 -7.09 5.54
C SER A 201 -9.34 -7.00 4.08
N PHE A 202 -9.39 -5.80 3.50
CA PHE A 202 -8.82 -5.50 2.19
C PHE A 202 -7.79 -4.38 2.39
N ALA A 203 -6.52 -4.65 2.14
CA ALA A 203 -5.44 -3.70 2.34
C ALA A 203 -4.59 -3.57 1.08
N VAL A 204 -4.30 -2.32 0.71
CA VAL A 204 -3.34 -1.98 -0.33
C VAL A 204 -2.30 -1.05 0.26
N ALA A 205 -1.05 -1.47 0.24
CA ALA A 205 0.09 -0.61 0.51
C ALA A 205 0.93 -0.52 -0.75
N TRP A 206 1.15 0.70 -1.26
CA TRP A 206 1.98 0.95 -2.43
C TRP A 206 3.22 1.76 -2.01
N ILE A 207 4.41 1.26 -2.27
CA ILE A 207 5.65 1.84 -1.74
C ILE A 207 6.56 2.30 -2.89
N ASN A 208 6.84 3.60 -2.92
CA ASN A 208 7.55 4.34 -3.96
C ASN A 208 8.99 4.67 -3.57
N SER A 209 9.21 5.10 -2.33
CA SER A 209 10.34 5.96 -1.91
C SER A 209 11.73 5.50 -2.37
N ILE A 210 12.04 4.20 -2.27
CA ILE A 210 13.40 3.69 -2.47
C ILE A 210 13.64 3.13 -3.87
N THR A 211 12.59 2.72 -4.59
CA THR A 211 12.72 2.07 -5.91
C THR A 211 12.38 2.98 -7.08
N HIS A 212 11.53 4.01 -6.90
CA HIS A 212 11.01 4.86 -7.98
C HIS A 212 12.12 5.41 -8.90
N ASP A 213 13.20 5.95 -8.34
CA ASP A 213 14.30 6.54 -9.11
C ASP A 213 15.60 5.71 -9.12
N ASN A 214 15.60 4.53 -8.50
CA ASN A 214 16.83 3.76 -8.28
C ASN A 214 16.63 2.28 -8.56
N LEU A 215 17.16 1.84 -9.71
CA LEU A 215 17.15 0.43 -10.15
C LEU A 215 17.76 -0.54 -9.13
N ASN A 216 18.67 -0.08 -8.29
CA ASN A 216 19.35 -0.88 -7.26
C ASN A 216 18.84 -0.58 -5.84
N GLY A 217 17.82 0.27 -5.70
CA GLY A 217 17.31 0.71 -4.41
C GLY A 217 16.68 -0.44 -3.60
N GLY A 218 16.02 -1.39 -4.27
CA GLY A 218 15.31 -2.49 -3.61
C GLY A 218 16.21 -3.33 -2.68
N SER A 219 17.48 -3.55 -3.04
CA SER A 219 18.44 -4.26 -2.18
C SER A 219 18.62 -3.64 -0.79
N ARG A 220 18.39 -2.32 -0.65
CA ARG A 220 18.47 -1.60 0.63
C ARG A 220 17.29 -1.88 1.56
N VAL A 221 16.16 -2.32 1.00
CA VAL A 221 14.91 -2.54 1.72
C VAL A 221 14.41 -3.97 1.70
N ASP A 222 15.04 -4.88 0.94
CA ASP A 222 14.68 -6.30 0.91
C ASP A 222 14.54 -6.90 2.32
N LYS A 223 15.47 -6.57 3.22
CA LYS A 223 15.40 -7.02 4.61
C LYS A 223 14.12 -6.56 5.33
N LEU A 224 13.64 -5.35 5.06
CA LEU A 224 12.42 -4.82 5.68
C LEU A 224 11.19 -5.60 5.22
N TYR A 225 11.05 -5.84 3.91
CA TYR A 225 9.96 -6.64 3.36
C TYR A 225 10.02 -8.09 3.81
N LYS A 226 11.21 -8.70 3.78
CA LYS A 226 11.44 -10.04 4.30
C LYS A 226 10.97 -10.15 5.75
N THR A 227 11.48 -9.29 6.63
CA THR A 227 11.11 -9.32 8.06
C THR A 227 9.63 -9.04 8.28
N PHE A 228 9.02 -8.15 7.48
CA PHE A 228 7.58 -7.90 7.49
C PHE A 228 6.78 -9.17 7.20
N PHE A 229 7.07 -9.88 6.11
CA PHE A 229 6.34 -11.11 5.78
C PHE A 229 6.65 -12.24 6.77
N GLU A 230 7.91 -12.43 7.17
CA GLU A 230 8.29 -13.43 8.18
C GLU A 230 7.54 -13.23 9.49
N TYR A 231 7.40 -11.97 9.94
CA TYR A 231 6.61 -11.62 11.11
C TYR A 231 5.14 -12.02 10.93
N LEU A 232 4.49 -11.56 9.86
CA LEU A 232 3.06 -11.82 9.64
C LEU A 232 2.75 -13.32 9.48
N TYR A 233 3.64 -14.10 8.87
CA TYR A 233 3.47 -15.56 8.79
C TYR A 233 3.73 -16.25 10.13
N ARG A 234 4.75 -15.84 10.88
CA ARG A 234 5.09 -16.45 12.17
C ARG A 234 3.97 -16.27 13.20
N GLU A 235 3.34 -15.09 13.21
CA GLU A 235 2.23 -14.78 14.12
C GLU A 235 0.85 -15.23 13.59
N ALA A 236 0.81 -16.03 12.50
CA ALA A 236 -0.42 -16.55 11.89
C ALA A 236 -1.41 -15.47 11.39
N TYR A 237 -0.97 -14.23 11.21
CA TYR A 237 -1.85 -13.14 10.76
C TYR A 237 -2.28 -13.26 9.28
N LEU A 238 -1.64 -14.15 8.50
CA LEU A 238 -1.92 -14.36 7.09
C LEU A 238 -2.67 -15.65 6.77
N GLU A 239 -3.09 -16.45 7.78
CA GLU A 239 -3.70 -17.77 7.55
C GLU A 239 -4.92 -17.74 6.61
N ASN A 240 -5.78 -16.75 6.75
CA ASN A 240 -6.97 -16.56 5.90
C ASN A 240 -6.80 -15.35 4.97
N THR A 241 -5.60 -15.13 4.44
CA THR A 241 -5.28 -13.95 3.61
C THR A 241 -4.70 -14.35 2.26
N ILE A 242 -5.27 -13.81 1.18
CA ILE A 242 -4.66 -13.82 -0.15
C ILE A 242 -3.65 -12.67 -0.19
N VAL A 243 -2.38 -13.02 -0.37
CA VAL A 243 -1.27 -12.06 -0.40
C VAL A 243 -0.80 -11.86 -1.83
N LEU A 244 -0.72 -10.60 -2.26
CA LEU A 244 -0.13 -10.19 -3.53
C LEU A 244 1.08 -9.32 -3.23
N PHE A 245 2.26 -9.77 -3.62
CA PHE A 245 3.47 -8.94 -3.67
C PHE A 245 3.76 -8.64 -5.13
N MET A 246 3.67 -7.37 -5.52
CA MET A 246 3.64 -7.00 -6.94
C MET A 246 4.25 -5.63 -7.22
N SER A 247 4.32 -5.30 -8.50
CA SER A 247 4.78 -4.02 -9.03
C SER A 247 3.90 -3.66 -10.23
N ASP A 248 3.85 -2.38 -10.56
CA ASP A 248 3.05 -1.77 -11.61
C ASP A 248 3.79 -1.68 -12.94
N HIS A 249 5.08 -1.37 -12.92
CA HIS A 249 5.95 -1.30 -14.09
C HIS A 249 7.42 -1.60 -13.74
N GLY A 250 8.27 -1.68 -14.76
CA GLY A 250 9.72 -1.68 -14.58
C GLY A 250 10.30 -0.26 -14.68
N GLN A 251 11.62 -0.14 -14.54
CA GLN A 251 12.33 1.12 -14.76
C GLN A 251 11.94 1.76 -16.09
N ARG A 252 11.43 3.01 -16.05
CA ARG A 252 10.97 3.75 -17.24
C ARG A 252 12.12 4.49 -17.95
N TRP A 253 13.13 4.92 -17.20
CA TRP A 253 14.25 5.71 -17.70
C TRP A 253 15.58 5.12 -17.27
N GLY A 254 16.54 5.08 -18.20
CA GLY A 254 17.92 4.67 -17.97
C GLY A 254 18.87 5.53 -18.80
N SER A 255 20.12 5.65 -18.35
CA SER A 255 21.23 6.26 -19.08
C SER A 255 22.07 5.18 -19.76
#